data_AF-A0AAW5RXV6-F1
#
_entry.id   AF-A0AAW5RXV6-F1
#
_cell.length_a   1.000
_cell.length_b   1.000
_cell.length_c   1.000
_cell.angle_alpha   90.00
_cell.angle_beta   90.00
_cell.angle_gamma   90.00
#
_symmetry.space_group_name_H-M   'P 1'
#
loop_
_entity.id
_entity.type
_entity.pdbx_description
1 polymer ?
#
loop_
_entity_poly.entity_id
_entity_poly.type
_entity_poly.pdbx_seq_one_letter_code
_entity_poly.pdbx_strand_id
1 'polypeptide(L)'
;MNQELSDILIKHGIILKNINSLDIHAFSKKKKLICFYGENTKKQYCLFLFSFAKSKILKKEGLEFENIFQNISQILNLKFKNHFIFHQSLICSKAKEYLFTKGIQSYAFV
;
A
#
# COMPACT_ATOMS: atom_id res chain seq x y z
N MET A 1 -0.73 -15.44 2.90
CA MET A 1 -0.35 -14.12 3.45
C MET A 1 0.45 -14.36 4.72
N ASN A 2 1.49 -13.56 5.00
CA ASN A 2 2.27 -13.69 6.24
C ASN A 2 1.39 -13.31 7.45
N GLN A 3 1.57 -13.98 8.59
CA GLN A 3 0.77 -13.78 9.80
C GLN A 3 0.92 -12.35 10.33
N GLU A 4 2.14 -11.81 10.31
CA GLU A 4 2.43 -10.42 10.70
C GLU A 4 1.64 -9.37 9.90
N LEU A 5 1.55 -9.56 8.58
CA LEU A 5 0.79 -8.65 7.71
C LEU A 5 -0.70 -8.70 8.04
N SER A 6 -1.21 -9.89 8.37
CA SER A 6 -2.60 -10.09 8.77
C SER A 6 -2.90 -9.35 10.07
N ASP A 7 -2.02 -9.46 11.06
CA ASP A 7 -2.16 -8.80 12.35
C ASP A 7 -2.13 -7.27 12.22
N ILE A 8 -1.25 -6.74 11.35
CA ILE A 8 -1.20 -5.30 11.07
C ILE A 8 -2.53 -4.82 10.46
N LEU A 9 -3.11 -5.55 9.51
CA LEU A 9 -4.39 -5.19 8.91
C LEU A 9 -5.53 -5.24 9.95
N ILE A 10 -5.58 -6.31 10.75
CA ILE A 10 -6.59 -6.48 11.82
C ILE A 10 -6.51 -5.35 12.83
N LYS A 11 -5.29 -4.97 13.26
CA LYS A 11 -5.06 -3.83 14.18
C LYS A 11 -5.63 -2.51 13.65
N HIS A 12 -5.68 -2.36 12.32
CA HIS A 12 -6.24 -1.18 11.65
C HIS A 12 -7.71 -1.37 11.20
N GLY A 13 -8.37 -2.45 11.65
CA GLY A 13 -9.77 -2.73 11.34
C GLY A 13 -10.03 -3.15 9.89
N ILE A 14 -8.99 -3.58 9.17
CA ILE A 14 -9.09 -3.95 7.75
C ILE A 14 -9.25 -5.46 7.63
N ILE A 15 -10.41 -5.86 7.09
CA ILE A 15 -10.75 -7.26 6.79
C ILE A 15 -10.84 -7.43 5.28
N LEU A 16 -10.07 -8.37 4.74
CA LEU A 16 -9.98 -8.65 3.31
C LEU A 16 -10.36 -10.08 2.99
N LYS A 17 -10.95 -10.26 1.81
CA LYS A 17 -11.20 -11.54 1.15
C LYS A 17 -10.44 -11.58 -0.19
N ASN A 18 -10.29 -12.76 -0.76
CA ASN A 18 -9.68 -12.97 -2.09
C ASN A 18 -8.31 -12.28 -2.21
N ILE A 19 -7.45 -12.52 -1.22
CA ILE A 19 -6.14 -11.85 -1.13
C ILE A 19 -5.19 -12.44 -2.17
N ASN A 20 -4.63 -11.58 -2.99
CA ASN A 20 -3.67 -11.91 -4.03
C ASN A 20 -2.38 -11.11 -3.81
N SER A 21 -1.26 -11.81 -3.66
CA SER A 21 0.06 -11.19 -3.61
C SER A 21 0.53 -10.78 -5.00
N LEU A 22 1.18 -9.63 -5.11
CA LEU A 22 1.79 -9.15 -6.33
C LEU A 22 3.31 -9.18 -6.21
N ASP A 23 3.98 -9.64 -7.27
CA ASP A 23 5.42 -9.46 -7.38
C ASP A 23 5.73 -7.98 -7.64
N ILE A 24 6.26 -7.33 -6.60
CA ILE A 24 6.58 -5.91 -6.67
C ILE A 24 7.70 -5.61 -7.67
N HIS A 25 8.54 -6.60 -8.03
CA HIS A 25 9.65 -6.41 -8.97
C HIS A 25 9.19 -6.03 -10.37
N ALA A 26 7.94 -6.35 -10.73
CA ALA A 26 7.32 -5.90 -11.97
C ALA A 26 6.99 -4.39 -11.97
N PHE A 27 6.88 -3.76 -10.79
CA PHE A 27 6.43 -2.38 -10.64
C PHE A 27 7.46 -1.46 -9.96
N SER A 28 8.44 -2.01 -9.26
CA SER A 28 9.48 -1.27 -8.55
C SER A 28 10.75 -2.09 -8.36
N LYS A 29 11.92 -1.42 -8.39
CA LYS A 29 13.21 -2.04 -8.05
C LYS A 29 13.45 -2.15 -6.53
N LYS A 30 12.54 -1.67 -5.69
CA LYS A 30 12.71 -1.64 -4.23
C LYS A 30 12.46 -3.02 -3.62
N LYS A 31 13.50 -3.56 -2.95
CA LYS A 31 13.46 -4.88 -2.28
C LYS A 31 12.66 -4.91 -0.96
N LYS A 32 12.35 -3.75 -0.36
CA LYS A 32 11.67 -3.65 0.95
C LYS A 32 10.19 -3.32 0.84
N LEU A 33 9.58 -3.69 -0.28
CA LEU A 33 8.17 -3.49 -0.54
C LEU A 33 7.48 -4.84 -0.66
N ILE A 34 6.31 -4.98 -0.06
CA ILE A 34 5.39 -6.09 -0.30
C ILE A 34 4.08 -5.49 -0.78
N CYS A 35 3.52 -6.03 -1.85
CA CYS A 35 2.26 -5.57 -2.40
C CYS A 35 1.26 -6.71 -2.53
N PHE A 36 0.02 -6.43 -2.22
CA PHE A 36 -1.09 -7.34 -2.40
C PHE A 36 -2.38 -6.57 -2.56
N TYR A 37 -3.39 -7.24 -3.09
CA TYR A 37 -4.74 -6.69 -3.16
C TYR A 37 -5.77 -7.72 -2.69
N GLY A 38 -6.96 -7.23 -2.38
CA GLY A 38 -8.09 -8.07 -2.03
C GLY A 38 -9.38 -7.27 -2.03
N GLU A 39 -10.47 -7.91 -1.64
CA GLU A 39 -11.78 -7.29 -1.52
C GLU A 39 -12.10 -6.99 -0.07
N ASN A 40 -12.56 -5.78 0.22
CA ASN A 40 -13.10 -5.47 1.54
C ASN A 40 -14.50 -6.10 1.74
N THR A 41 -15.08 -5.91 2.93
CA THR A 41 -16.43 -6.40 3.27
C THR A 41 -17.54 -5.86 2.36
N LYS A 42 -17.29 -4.76 1.63
CA LYS A 42 -18.19 -4.16 0.64
C LYS A 42 -17.94 -4.64 -0.79
N LYS A 43 -17.14 -5.71 -0.99
CA LYS A 43 -16.71 -6.23 -2.31
C LYS A 43 -15.98 -5.20 -3.17
N GLN A 44 -15.27 -4.28 -2.54
CA GLN A 44 -14.48 -3.27 -3.24
C GLN A 44 -13.01 -3.70 -3.25
N TYR A 45 -12.40 -3.65 -4.44
CA TYR A 45 -10.97 -3.92 -4.57
C TYR A 45 -10.14 -2.86 -3.84
N CYS A 46 -9.27 -3.35 -2.98
CA CYS A 46 -8.37 -2.60 -2.13
C CYS A 46 -6.93 -3.02 -2.44
N LEU A 47 -6.04 -2.06 -2.65
CA LEU A 47 -4.63 -2.28 -2.96
C LEU A 47 -3.76 -1.84 -1.78
N PHE A 48 -2.81 -2.69 -1.40
CA PHE A 48 -1.99 -2.53 -0.21
C PHE A 48 -0.51 -2.55 -0.58
N LEU A 49 0.24 -1.60 -0.04
CA LEU A 49 1.69 -1.55 -0.13
C LEU A 49 2.31 -1.46 1.26
N PHE A 50 3.13 -2.43 1.61
CA PHE A 50 3.89 -2.47 2.85
C PHE A 50 5.32 -2.07 2.58
N SER A 51 5.78 -1.02 3.24
CA SER A 51 7.15 -0.53 3.20
C SER A 51 7.88 -0.86 4.50
N PHE A 52 8.90 -1.69 4.38
CA PHE A 52 9.84 -2.07 5.45
C PHE A 52 11.12 -1.23 5.40
N ALA A 53 11.13 -0.16 4.60
CA ALA A 53 12.22 0.80 4.62
C ALA A 53 12.24 1.51 5.99
N LYS A 54 13.44 1.67 6.56
CA LYS A 54 13.66 2.42 7.82
C LYS A 54 13.88 3.92 7.59
N SER A 55 14.27 4.30 6.38
CA SER A 55 14.50 5.68 5.99
C SER A 55 13.21 6.48 5.94
N LYS A 56 13.25 7.73 6.37
CA LYS A 56 12.11 8.66 6.34
C LYS A 56 11.48 8.74 4.94
N ILE A 57 10.16 8.61 4.85
CA ILE A 57 9.39 8.79 3.61
C ILE A 57 9.28 10.28 3.32
N LEU A 58 9.79 10.70 2.17
CA LEU A 58 9.65 12.06 1.65
C LEU A 58 8.62 12.08 0.52
N LYS A 59 8.34 13.29 0.01
CA LYS A 59 7.33 13.48 -1.05
C LYS A 59 7.65 12.64 -2.29
N LYS A 60 8.93 12.52 -2.67
CA LYS A 60 9.36 11.72 -3.83
C LYS A 60 8.97 10.25 -3.69
N GLU A 61 9.11 9.65 -2.51
CA GLU A 61 8.65 8.28 -2.24
C GLU A 61 7.12 8.19 -2.32
N GLY A 62 6.41 9.24 -1.87
CA GLY A 62 4.95 9.34 -2.05
C GLY A 62 4.51 9.29 -3.52
N LEU A 63 5.21 10.02 -4.40
CA LEU A 63 4.99 9.96 -5.85
C LEU A 63 5.26 8.56 -6.40
N GLU A 64 6.35 7.93 -5.98
CA GLU A 64 6.68 6.56 -6.41
C GLU A 64 5.59 5.56 -6.01
N PHE A 65 5.01 5.69 -4.81
CA PHE A 65 3.93 4.81 -4.37
C PHE A 65 2.66 4.98 -5.20
N GLU A 66 2.30 6.22 -5.55
CA GLU A 66 1.18 6.48 -6.47
C GLU A 66 1.43 5.83 -7.83
N ASN A 67 2.62 5.99 -8.39
CA ASN A 67 2.98 5.40 -9.69
C ASN A 67 2.88 3.87 -9.67
N ILE A 68 3.32 3.23 -8.57
CA ILE A 68 3.16 1.77 -8.39
C ILE A 68 1.68 1.39 -8.46
N PHE A 69 0.80 2.10 -7.75
CA PHE A 69 -0.64 1.80 -7.76
C PHE A 69 -1.30 2.02 -9.11
N GLN A 70 -0.92 3.08 -9.83
CA GLN A 70 -1.42 3.33 -11.19
C GLN A 70 -1.00 2.21 -12.15
N ASN A 71 0.28 1.81 -12.13
CA ASN A 71 0.77 0.72 -12.98
C ASN A 71 0.09 -0.61 -12.66
N ILE A 72 -0.11 -0.93 -11.39
CA ILE A 72 -0.84 -2.15 -10.98
C ILE A 72 -2.28 -2.12 -11.49
N SER A 73 -2.96 -0.98 -11.35
CA SER A 73 -4.34 -0.81 -11.82
C SER A 73 -4.46 -1.03 -13.33
N GLN A 74 -3.50 -0.50 -14.10
CA GLN A 74 -3.45 -0.65 -15.55
C GLN A 74 -3.17 -2.10 -15.96
N ILE A 75 -2.15 -2.73 -15.37
CA ILE A 75 -1.72 -4.09 -15.74
C ILE A 75 -2.78 -5.14 -15.39
N LEU A 76 -3.41 -5.01 -14.23
CA LEU A 76 -4.46 -5.96 -13.80
C LEU A 76 -5.82 -5.66 -14.43
N ASN A 77 -5.99 -4.50 -15.07
CA ASN A 77 -7.27 -4.00 -15.56
C ASN A 77 -8.37 -4.03 -14.46
N LEU A 78 -7.98 -3.75 -13.21
CA LEU A 78 -8.85 -3.73 -12.04
C LEU A 78 -9.05 -2.30 -11.54
N LYS A 79 -10.28 -1.98 -11.15
CA LYS A 79 -10.63 -0.69 -10.57
C LYS A 79 -10.53 -0.72 -9.05
N PHE A 80 -9.34 -0.42 -8.52
CA PHE A 80 -9.12 -0.27 -7.09
C PHE A 80 -9.83 0.97 -6.55
N LYS A 81 -10.65 0.79 -5.52
CA LYS A 81 -11.41 1.86 -4.85
C LYS A 81 -10.64 2.45 -3.68
N ASN A 82 -9.78 1.66 -3.06
CA ASN A 82 -9.03 2.04 -1.87
C ASN A 82 -7.56 1.68 -2.03
N HIS A 83 -6.70 2.61 -1.63
CA HIS A 83 -5.26 2.47 -1.70
C HIS A 83 -4.66 2.71 -0.32
N PHE A 84 -3.80 1.79 0.11
CA PHE A 84 -3.27 1.76 1.46
C PHE A 84 -1.75 1.59 1.46
N ILE A 85 -1.07 2.41 2.24
CA ILE A 85 0.38 2.30 2.46
C ILE A 85 0.62 2.08 3.95
N PHE A 86 1.23 0.95 4.27
CA PHE A 86 1.73 0.63 5.59
C PHE A 86 3.23 0.90 5.61
N HIS A 87 3.74 1.61 6.62
CA HIS A 87 5.16 1.94 6.70
C HIS A 87 5.75 1.81 8.11
N GLN A 88 6.99 1.32 8.20
CA GLN A 88 7.78 1.32 9.44
C GLN A 88 8.52 2.64 9.68
N SER A 89 8.87 3.35 8.61
CA SER A 89 9.59 4.62 8.69
C SER A 89 8.70 5.77 9.12
N LEU A 90 9.31 6.82 9.67
CA LEU A 90 8.67 8.13 9.78
C LEU A 90 8.28 8.69 8.40
N ILE A 91 7.16 9.40 8.32
CA ILE A 91 6.71 10.10 7.12
C ILE A 91 6.79 11.61 7.34
N CYS A 92 7.29 12.35 6.35
CA CYS A 92 7.28 13.82 6.43
C CYS A 92 5.87 14.37 6.17
N SER A 93 5.56 15.55 6.72
CA SER A 93 4.25 16.20 6.55
C SER A 93 3.87 16.37 5.08
N LYS A 94 4.81 16.84 4.25
CA LYS A 94 4.60 17.01 2.79
C LYS A 94 4.24 15.69 2.07
N ALA A 95 4.83 14.57 2.49
CA ALA A 95 4.53 13.26 1.90
C ALA A 95 3.16 12.75 2.37
N LYS A 96 2.85 12.92 3.66
CA LYS A 96 1.56 12.53 4.23
C LYS A 96 0.41 13.29 3.57
N GLU A 97 0.57 14.61 3.42
CA GLU A 97 -0.39 15.48 2.73
C GLU A 97 -0.54 15.07 1.27
N TYR A 98 0.56 14.82 0.56
CA TYR A 98 0.53 14.33 -0.81
C TYR A 98 -0.30 13.05 -0.96
N LEU A 99 -0.01 12.02 -0.16
CA LEU A 99 -0.74 10.75 -0.21
C LEU A 99 -2.23 10.95 0.09
N PHE A 100 -2.56 11.77 1.09
CA PHE A 100 -3.94 12.07 1.45
C PHE A 100 -4.70 12.74 0.29
N THR A 101 -4.12 13.74 -0.38
CA THR A 101 -4.75 14.41 -1.53
C THR A 101 -4.98 13.47 -2.72
N LYS A 102 -4.20 12.38 -2.82
CA LYS A 102 -4.37 11.33 -3.83
C LYS A 102 -5.34 10.22 -3.42
N GLY A 103 -5.98 10.35 -2.25
CA GLY A 103 -6.87 9.33 -1.71
C GLY A 103 -6.16 8.07 -1.21
N ILE A 104 -4.85 8.17 -0.96
CA ILE A 104 -4.02 7.08 -0.45
C ILE A 104 -3.93 7.20 1.07
N GLN A 105 -4.42 6.18 1.78
CA GLN A 105 -4.38 6.13 3.24
C GLN A 105 -3.03 5.59 3.70
N SER A 106 -2.41 6.24 4.68
CA SER A 106 -1.10 5.85 5.21
C SER A 106 -1.17 5.50 6.70
N TYR A 107 -0.57 4.37 7.07
CA TYR A 107 -0.57 3.83 8.42
C TYR A 107 0.85 3.45 8.85
N ALA A 108 1.27 3.94 10.01
CA ALA A 108 2.50 3.50 10.64
C ALA A 108 2.25 2.19 11.40
N PHE A 109 3.17 1.24 11.33
CA PHE A 109 3.06 -0.04 12.06
C PHE A 109 4.29 -0.38 12.92
N VAL A 110 4.96 0.67 13.42
CA VAL A 110 6.08 0.54 14.37
C VAL A 110 5.63 -0.11 15.67
#